data_AF-B1YMU7-F1
#
_entry.id   AF-B1YMU7-F1
#
_cell.length_a   1.000
_cell.length_b   1.000
_cell.length_c   1.000
_cell.angle_alpha   90.00
_cell.angle_beta   90.00
_cell.angle_gamma   90.00
#
_symmetry.space_group_name_H-M   'P 1'
#
loop_
_entity.id
_entity.type
_entity.pdbx_description
1 polymer ?
#
loop_
_entity_poly.entity_id
_entity_poly.type
_entity_poly.pdbx_seq_one_letter_code
_entity_poly.pdbx_strand_id
1 'polypeptide(L)' 'MRALIESSLYHPSVVLPLAALTQLMVERDFNLGQVGLIVAARGAQAAMSRSRALIFSRNGEAHA' A
#
# COMPACT_ATOMS: atom_id res chain seq x y z
N MET A 1 5.49 10.05 -20.17
CA MET A 1 5.39 9.64 -18.75
C MET A 1 4.81 10.71 -17.83
N ARG A 2 5.02 12.02 -18.08
CA ARG A 2 4.48 13.12 -17.25
C ARG A 2 2.94 13.19 -17.18
N ALA A 3 2.25 12.97 -18.31
CA ALA A 3 0.79 13.02 -18.40
C ALA A 3 0.06 11.92 -17.58
N LEU A 4 0.69 10.75 -17.39
CA LEU A 4 0.14 9.69 -16.53
C LEU A 4 0.26 10.04 -15.03
N ILE A 5 1.31 10.77 -14.67
CA ILE A 5 1.53 11.27 -13.31
C ILE A 5 0.52 12.38 -13.02
N GLU A 6 0.30 13.31 -13.95
CA GLU A 6 -0.71 14.38 -13.82
C GLU A 6 -2.14 13.83 -13.74
N SER A 7 -2.48 12.80 -14.54
CA SER A 7 -3.81 12.17 -14.48
C SER A 7 -4.05 11.31 -13.24
N SER A 8 -3.00 10.80 -12.60
CA SER A 8 -3.10 9.89 -11.45
C SER A 8 -2.89 10.61 -10.10
N LEU A 9 -2.30 11.82 -10.10
CA LEU A 9 -2.03 12.58 -8.89
C LEU A 9 -3.30 12.90 -8.07
N TYR A 10 -4.42 13.08 -8.75
CA TYR A 10 -5.73 13.35 -8.13
C TYR A 10 -6.57 12.10 -7.95
N HIS A 11 -6.08 10.92 -8.33
CA HIS A 11 -6.83 9.70 -8.07
C HIS A 11 -6.86 9.42 -6.56
N PRO A 12 -8.01 9.01 -6.02
CA PRO A 12 -8.15 8.73 -4.59
C PRO A 12 -7.13 7.67 -4.12
N SER A 13 -6.75 6.75 -5.01
CA SER A 13 -5.73 5.73 -4.77
C SER A 13 -4.34 6.29 -4.45
N VAL A 14 -4.06 7.57 -4.73
CA VAL A 14 -2.79 8.25 -4.47
C VAL A 14 -2.94 9.29 -3.36
N VAL A 15 -4.03 10.07 -3.39
CA VAL A 15 -4.28 11.12 -2.41
C VAL A 15 -4.53 10.55 -1.00
N LEU A 16 -5.30 9.46 -0.87
CA LEU A 16 -5.58 8.85 0.43
C LEU A 16 -4.30 8.29 1.10
N PRO A 17 -3.44 7.50 0.41
CA PRO A 17 -2.18 7.07 1.00
C PRO A 17 -1.24 8.21 1.37
N LEU A 18 -1.18 9.28 0.56
CA LEU A 18 -0.37 10.45 0.88
C LEU A 18 -0.88 11.17 2.14
N ALA A 19 -2.19 11.39 2.25
CA ALA A 19 -2.78 11.96 3.46
C ALA A 19 -2.48 11.11 4.71
N ALA A 20 -2.66 9.79 4.60
CA ALA A 20 -2.36 8.86 5.69
C ALA A 20 -0.86 8.85 6.06
N LEU A 21 0.03 8.97 5.07
CA LEU A 21 1.47 9.07 5.30
C LEU A 21 1.84 10.38 6.02
N THR A 22 1.25 11.51 5.62
CA THR A 22 1.47 12.79 6.28
C THR A 22 0.95 12.76 7.72
N GLN A 23 -0.22 12.17 7.96
CA GLN A 23 -0.74 11.98 9.32
C GLN A 23 0.20 11.12 10.16
N LEU A 24 0.70 10.02 9.59
CA LEU A 24 1.65 9.14 10.27
C LEU A 24 2.98 9.84 10.57
N MET A 25 3.44 10.71 9.67
CA MET A 25 4.63 11.54 9.90
C MET A 25 4.43 12.50 11.06
N VAL A 26 3.28 13.20 11.11
CA VAL A 26 2.95 14.10 12.23
C VAL A 26 2.83 13.34 13.55
N GLU A 27 2.17 12.17 13.55
CA GLU A 27 1.99 11.33 14.74
C GLU A 27 3.30 10.75 15.30
N ARG A 28 4.32 10.61 14.45
CA ARG A 28 5.65 10.09 14.83
C ARG A 28 6.70 11.19 14.93
N ASP A 29 6.27 12.45 14.99
CA ASP A 29 7.16 13.62 15.07
C ASP A 29 8.24 13.61 13.98
N PHE A 30 7.84 13.24 12.76
CA PHE A 30 8.70 13.13 11.59
C PHE A 30 9.89 12.15 11.73
N ASN A 31 9.80 11.20 12.67
CA ASN A 31 10.80 10.14 12.80
C ASN A 31 10.70 9.15 11.62
N LEU A 32 11.55 9.37 10.62
CA LEU A 32 11.61 8.58 9.38
C LEU A 32 11.91 7.10 9.62
N GLY A 33 12.68 6.75 10.65
CA GLY A 33 13.00 5.36 10.98
C GLY A 33 11.74 4.58 11.40
N GLN A 34 10.97 5.14 12.33
CA GLN A 34 9.74 4.53 12.81
C GLN A 34 8.67 4.47 11.73
N VAL A 35 8.48 5.56 10.99
CA VAL A 35 7.49 5.59 9.89
C VAL A 35 7.89 4.65 8.76
N GLY A 36 9.17 4.61 8.40
CA GLY A 36 9.69 3.68 7.39
C GLY A 36 9.41 2.22 7.75
N LEU A 37 9.65 1.85 9.02
CA LEU A 37 9.33 0.51 9.51
C LEU A 37 7.83 0.19 9.43
N ILE A 38 6.96 1.13 9.84
CA ILE A 38 5.50 0.95 9.80
C ILE A 38 5.00 0.80 8.36
N VAL A 39 5.48 1.64 7.44
CA VAL A 39 5.09 1.58 6.02
C VAL A 39 5.57 0.27 5.39
N ALA A 40 6.81 -0.15 5.66
CA ALA A 40 7.35 -1.41 5.17
C ALA A 40 6.54 -2.62 5.69
N ALA A 41 6.23 -2.65 6.98
CA ALA A 41 5.43 -3.72 7.59
C ALA A 41 4.02 -3.80 6.99
N ARG A 42 3.34 -2.64 6.83
CA ARG A 42 2.02 -2.57 6.17
C ARG A 42 2.08 -3.03 4.71
N GLY A 43 3.14 -2.65 3.99
CA GLY A 43 3.38 -3.08 2.61
C GLY A 43 3.57 -4.60 2.51
N ALA A 44 4.39 -5.18 3.39
CA ALA A 44 4.60 -6.62 3.47
C ALA A 44 3.29 -7.36 3.81
N GLN A 45 2.49 -6.84 4.75
CA GLN A 45 1.18 -7.41 5.08
C GLN A 45 0.21 -7.36 3.88
N ALA A 46 0.16 -6.24 3.15
CA ALA A 46 -0.69 -6.09 1.98
C ALA A 46 -0.28 -7.07 0.85
N ALA A 47 1.03 -7.21 0.61
CA ALA A 47 1.57 -8.16 -0.34
C ALA A 47 1.25 -9.61 0.07
N MET A 48 1.47 -9.96 1.34
CA MET A 48 1.19 -11.31 1.86
C MET A 48 -0.30 -11.65 1.78
N SER A 49 -1.19 -10.73 2.16
CA SER A 49 -2.64 -10.90 2.02
C SER A 49 -3.04 -11.16 0.56
N ARG A 50 -2.44 -10.41 -0.38
CA ARG A 50 -2.66 -10.60 -1.81
C ARG A 50 -2.12 -11.93 -2.33
N SER A 51 -0.95 -12.35 -1.87
CA SER A 51 -0.39 -13.67 -2.19
C SER A 51 -1.26 -14.80 -1.68
N ARG A 52 -1.80 -14.70 -0.45
CA ARG A 52 -2.73 -15.69 0.10
C ARG A 52 -4.02 -15.76 -0.72
N ALA A 53 -4.58 -14.62 -1.11
CA ALA A 53 -5.77 -14.58 -1.98
C ALA A 53 -5.52 -15.31 -3.31
N LEU A 54 -4.37 -15.08 -3.95
CA LEU A 54 -4.00 -15.76 -5.19
C LEU A 54 -3.79 -17.27 -5.01
N ILE A 55 -3.15 -17.70 -3.92
CA ILE A 55 -2.94 -19.12 -3.63
C ILE A 55 -4.28 -19.83 -3.38
N PHE A 56 -5.21 -19.19 -2.65
CA PHE A 56 -6.55 -19.75 -2.43
C PHE A 56 -7.39 -19.81 -3.70
N SER A 57 -7.39 -18.77 -4.53
CA SER A 57 -8.07 -18.80 -5.85
C SER A 57 -7.51 -19.91 -6.74
N ARG A 58 -6.19 -20.08 -6.80
CA ARG A 58 -5.53 -21.12 -7.60
C ARG A 58 -5.82 -22.54 -7.12
N ASN A 59 -6.04 -22.74 -5.81
CA ASN A 59 -6.37 -24.06 -5.27
C ASN A 59 -7.86 -24.44 -5.51
N GLY A 60 -8.74 -23.47 -5.75
CA GLY A 60 -10.14 -23.72 -6.13
C GLY A 60 -10.32 -24.16 -7.58
N GLU A 61 -9.43 -23.75 -8.49
CA GLU A 61 -9.48 -24.14 -9.91
C GLU A 61 -8.95 -25.57 -10.16
N ALA A 62 -8.20 -26.15 -9.22
CA ALA A 62 -7.64 -27.50 -9.34
C ALA A 62 -8.61 -28.63 -8.87
N HIS A 63 -9.83 -28.28 -8.43
CA HIS A 63 -10.83 -29.22 -7.90
C HIS A 63 -12.18 -29.18 -8.66
N ALA A 64 -12.24 -28.52 -9.82
CA ALA A 64 -13.38 -28.52 -10.74
C ALA A 64 -13.04 -29.31 -12.01
#